data_AF-A0A3A8KXF5-F1
#
_entry.id   AF-A0A3A8KXF5-F1
#
_cell.length_a   1.000
_cell.length_b   1.000
_cell.length_c   1.000
_cell.angle_alpha   90.00
_cell.angle_beta   90.00
_cell.angle_gamma   90.00
#
_symmetry.space_group_name_H-M   'P 1'
#
loop_
_entity.id
_entity.type
_entity.pdbx_description
1 polymer ?
#
loop_
_entity_poly.entity_id
_entity_poly.type
_entity_poly.pdbx_seq_one_letter_code
_entity_poly.pdbx_strand_id
1 'polypeptide(L)'
;MPEACGLTASEAAVIMAAGVGATGTHGQAEAWDDSHNAELPEWKRRCIRAYGDCRDNEWIGPCYDCLRYCEGQHEWPAKMCSPRKRRP
;
A
#
# COMPACT_ATOMS: atom_id res chain seq x y z
N MET A 1 1.20 -20.65 23.08
CA MET A 1 1.71 -22.00 22.72
C MET A 1 1.20 -22.32 21.32
N PRO A 2 2.06 -22.69 20.35
CA PRO A 2 1.69 -22.82 18.94
C PRO A 2 0.96 -24.13 18.56
N GLU A 3 0.72 -25.02 19.52
CA GLU A 3 0.20 -26.38 19.28
C GLU A 3 -1.31 -26.44 18.98
N ALA A 4 -2.02 -25.31 18.89
CA ALA A 4 -3.48 -25.30 18.71
C ALA A 4 -3.95 -25.43 17.25
N CYS A 5 -3.04 -25.49 16.27
CA CYS A 5 -3.38 -25.55 14.84
C CYS A 5 -2.72 -26.71 14.08
N GLY A 6 -2.15 -27.71 14.77
CA GLY A 6 -1.54 -28.88 14.11
C GLY A 6 -0.20 -28.61 13.43
N LEU A 7 0.43 -27.46 13.69
CA LEU A 7 1.83 -27.21 13.33
C LEU A 7 2.74 -27.67 14.46
N THR A 8 3.78 -28.42 14.12
CA THR A 8 4.88 -28.69 15.05
C THR A 8 5.63 -27.39 15.36
N ALA A 9 6.21 -27.28 16.56
CA ALA A 9 7.07 -26.16 16.94
C ALA A 9 8.18 -25.87 15.90
N SER A 10 8.69 -26.92 15.23
CA SER A 10 9.66 -26.81 14.13
C SER A 10 9.08 -26.16 12.88
N GLU A 11 7.85 -26.49 12.48
CA GLU A 11 7.19 -25.87 11.33
C GLU A 11 6.85 -24.40 11.61
N ALA A 12 6.40 -24.10 12.83
CA ALA A 12 6.17 -22.73 13.27
C ALA A 12 7.45 -21.89 13.26
N ALA A 13 8.58 -22.46 13.71
CA ALA A 13 9.86 -21.76 13.72
C ALA A 13 10.38 -21.43 12.31
N VAL A 14 10.18 -22.34 11.34
CA VAL A 14 10.56 -22.11 9.94
C VAL A 14 9.73 -20.99 9.31
N ILE A 15 8.41 -20.96 9.55
CA ILE A 15 7.55 -19.89 9.05
C ILE A 15 7.91 -18.55 9.70
N MET A 16 8.16 -18.53 11.02
CA MET A 16 8.58 -17.32 11.71
C MET A 16 9.94 -16.82 11.21
N ALA A 17 10.90 -17.71 10.94
CA ALA A 17 12.19 -17.36 10.36
C ALA A 17 12.07 -16.83 8.91
N ALA A 18 11.18 -17.40 8.10
CA ALA A 18 10.88 -16.90 6.76
C ALA A 18 10.15 -15.54 6.79
N GLY A 19 9.28 -15.33 7.80
CA GLY A 19 8.57 -14.08 8.01
C GLY A 19 9.49 -12.89 8.28
N VAL A 20 10.62 -13.09 8.97
CA VAL A 20 11.59 -12.02 9.24
C VAL A 20 12.34 -11.55 7.98
N GLY A 21 12.43 -12.39 6.95
CA GLY A 21 12.98 -12.01 5.64
C GLY A 21 11.97 -11.30 4.74
N ALA A 22 10.66 -11.54 4.95
CA ALA A 22 9.58 -10.91 4.19
C ALA A 22 9.20 -9.52 4.72
N THR A 23 9.57 -9.18 5.96
CA THR A 23 9.56 -7.81 6.46
C THR A 23 10.80 -7.06 5.96
N GLY A 24 10.93 -6.97 4.63
CA GLY A 24 11.87 -6.06 4.00
C GLY A 24 11.68 -4.67 4.59
N THR A 25 12.79 -3.98 4.78
CA THR A 25 12.88 -2.62 5.31
C THR A 25 11.78 -1.69 4.74
N HIS A 26 10.70 -1.46 5.48
CA HIS A 26 9.68 -0.42 5.20
C HIS A 26 10.25 1.00 5.44
N GLY A 27 11.50 1.24 5.03
CA GLY A 27 12.32 2.38 5.44
C GLY A 27 12.91 3.20 4.29
N GLN A 28 12.54 2.92 3.05
CA GLN A 28 12.80 3.81 1.92
C GLN A 28 11.48 4.06 1.22
N ALA A 29 11.26 5.32 0.84
CA ALA A 29 10.13 5.76 0.03
C ALA A 29 10.25 5.16 -1.37
N GLU A 30 10.09 3.84 -1.46
CA GLU A 30 9.92 3.14 -2.72
C GLU A 30 8.53 3.57 -3.21
N ALA A 31 8.50 4.37 -4.28
CA ALA A 31 7.26 4.72 -4.97
C ALA A 31 6.43 3.44 -5.13
N TRP A 32 5.24 3.42 -4.53
CA TRP A 32 4.36 2.25 -4.37
C TRP A 32 4.53 1.23 -5.49
N ASP A 33 5.32 0.19 -5.20
CA ASP A 33 5.67 -0.85 -6.16
C ASP A 33 4.39 -1.63 -6.52
N ASP A 34 3.83 -1.32 -7.69
CA ASP A 34 2.63 -1.95 -8.22
C ASP A 34 2.95 -3.17 -9.10
N SER A 35 4.17 -3.69 -9.06
CA SER A 35 4.59 -4.88 -9.81
C SER A 35 3.74 -6.11 -9.48
N HIS A 36 3.28 -6.24 -8.24
CA HIS A 36 2.34 -7.29 -7.82
C HIS A 36 0.92 -7.10 -8.35
N ASN A 37 0.60 -5.92 -8.89
CA ASN A 37 -0.72 -5.54 -9.37
C ASN A 37 -0.76 -5.46 -10.91
N ALA A 38 0.17 -6.11 -11.61
CA ALA A 38 0.29 -6.05 -13.06
C ALA A 38 -0.99 -6.51 -13.81
N GLU A 39 -1.80 -7.37 -13.20
CA GLU A 39 -3.08 -7.85 -13.72
C GLU A 39 -4.23 -6.84 -13.57
N LEU A 40 -4.08 -5.81 -12.75
CA LEU A 40 -5.13 -4.83 -12.53
C LEU A 40 -5.26 -3.88 -13.72
N PRO A 41 -6.48 -3.40 -14.02
CA PRO A 41 -6.68 -2.33 -14.97
C PRO A 41 -5.81 -1.10 -14.64
N GLU A 42 -5.33 -0.44 -15.69
CA GLU A 42 -4.38 0.68 -15.59
C GLU A 42 -4.88 1.81 -14.68
N TRP A 43 -6.18 2.12 -14.73
CA TRP A 43 -6.82 3.09 -13.84
C TRP A 43 -6.70 2.71 -12.36
N LYS A 44 -6.86 1.42 -12.02
CA LYS A 44 -6.85 0.95 -10.64
C LYS A 44 -5.43 1.02 -10.07
N ARG A 45 -4.43 0.64 -10.86
CA ARG A 45 -3.03 0.81 -10.50
C ARG A 45 -2.69 2.29 -10.25
N ARG A 46 -3.18 3.21 -11.09
CA ARG A 46 -3.03 4.66 -10.87
C ARG A 46 -3.67 5.12 -9.55
N CYS A 47 -4.88 4.66 -9.23
CA CYS A 47 -5.53 4.97 -7.95
C CYS A 47 -4.72 4.49 -6.74
N ILE A 48 -4.15 3.29 -6.80
CA ILE A 48 -3.35 2.71 -5.72
C ILE A 48 -2.05 3.50 -5.51
N ARG A 49 -1.34 3.83 -6.59
CA ARG A 49 -0.14 4.68 -6.51
C ARG A 49 -0.45 6.07 -5.93
N ALA A 50 -1.53 6.71 -6.38
CA ALA A 50 -1.93 8.02 -5.89
C ALA A 50 -2.40 8.00 -4.42
N TYR A 51 -3.11 6.95 -3.99
CA TYR A 51 -3.43 6.73 -2.58
C TYR A 51 -2.16 6.67 -1.73
N GLY A 52 -1.18 5.94 -2.25
CA GLY A 52 0.10 5.82 -1.63
C GLY A 52 0.86 7.14 -1.48
N ASP A 53 1.00 7.87 -2.57
CA ASP A 53 1.60 9.21 -2.56
C ASP A 53 0.86 10.13 -1.58
N CYS A 54 -0.47 10.02 -1.51
CA CYS A 54 -1.29 10.81 -0.59
C CYS A 54 -0.96 10.51 0.87
N ARG A 55 -0.73 9.24 1.22
CA ARG A 55 -0.38 8.79 2.58
C ARG A 55 1.03 9.21 2.97
N ASP A 56 1.98 9.09 2.07
CA ASP A 56 3.41 9.26 2.38
C ASP A 56 3.88 10.72 2.27
N ASN A 57 3.28 11.51 1.37
CA ASN A 57 3.72 12.88 1.06
C ASN A 57 2.81 13.97 1.65
N GLU A 58 2.01 13.63 2.68
CA GLU A 58 1.11 14.57 3.37
C GLU A 58 0.25 15.42 2.41
N TRP A 59 -0.34 14.78 1.39
CA TRP A 59 -1.22 15.47 0.46
C TRP A 59 -2.39 16.14 1.21
N ILE A 60 -3.01 17.14 0.57
CA ILE A 60 -4.27 17.69 1.08
C ILE A 60 -5.38 16.65 0.90
N GLY A 61 -6.38 16.68 1.78
CA GLY A 61 -7.61 15.89 1.63
C GLY A 61 -7.59 14.49 2.29
N PRO A 62 -8.77 13.85 2.40
CA PRO A 62 -8.92 12.52 2.97
C PRO A 62 -8.51 11.41 1.98
N CYS A 63 -7.29 10.89 2.10
CA CYS A 63 -6.74 9.90 1.14
C CYS A 63 -7.63 8.67 0.93
N TYR A 64 -8.29 8.17 1.99
CA TYR A 64 -9.18 7.01 1.88
C TYR A 64 -10.44 7.33 1.07
N ASP A 65 -11.09 8.47 1.32
CA ASP A 65 -12.28 8.87 0.55
C ASP A 65 -11.92 9.16 -0.91
N CYS A 66 -10.72 9.69 -1.16
CA CYS A 66 -10.19 9.86 -2.51
C CYS A 66 -9.97 8.54 -3.24
N LEU A 67 -9.49 7.49 -2.55
CA LEU A 67 -9.40 6.15 -3.11
C LEU A 67 -10.79 5.60 -3.44
N ARG A 68 -11.78 5.72 -2.54
CA ARG A 68 -13.17 5.28 -2.78
C ARG A 68 -13.80 6.00 -3.97
N TYR A 69 -13.54 7.30 -4.12
CA TYR A 69 -13.97 8.06 -5.30
C TYR A 69 -13.31 7.54 -6.58
N CYS A 70 -11.99 7.27 -6.52
CA CYS A 70 -11.22 6.74 -7.63
C CYS A 70 -11.72 5.34 -8.06
N GLU A 71 -12.15 4.50 -7.12
CA GLU A 71 -12.77 3.21 -7.42
C GLU A 71 -14.09 3.31 -8.18
N GLY A 72 -14.89 4.35 -7.93
CA GLY A 72 -16.16 4.58 -8.64
C GLY A 72 -15.99 5.27 -9.99
N GLN A 73 -15.12 6.28 -10.05
CA GLN A 73 -14.94 7.13 -11.24
C GLN A 73 -13.77 6.70 -12.14
N HIS A 74 -12.98 5.73 -11.69
CA HIS A 74 -11.74 5.27 -12.33
C HIS A 74 -10.70 6.40 -12.52
N GLU A 75 -10.80 7.47 -11.75
CA GLU A 75 -9.93 8.64 -11.83
C GLU A 75 -9.72 9.26 -10.44
N TRP A 76 -8.46 9.61 -10.14
CA TRP A 76 -8.10 10.20 -8.86
C TRP A 76 -8.61 11.64 -8.76
N PRO A 77 -9.31 12.02 -7.67
CA PRO A 77 -9.88 13.35 -7.53
C PRO A 77 -8.81 14.39 -7.14
N ALA A 78 -7.97 14.82 -8.08
CA ALA A 78 -6.83 15.72 -7.82
C ALA A 78 -7.22 17.07 -7.18
N LYS A 79 -8.46 17.53 -7.41
CA LYS A 79 -8.99 18.76 -6.77
C LYS A 79 -9.28 18.57 -5.28
N MET A 80 -9.55 17.33 -4.85
CA MET A 80 -9.83 16.97 -3.46
C MET A 80 -8.58 16.47 -2.75
N CYS A 81 -7.80 15.61 -3.42
CA CYS A 81 -6.53 15.10 -2.93
C CYS A 81 -5.39 15.42 -3.88
N SER A 82 -4.48 16.30 -3.48
CA SER A 82 -3.31 16.70 -4.25
C SER A 82 -2.09 17.00 -3.37
N PRO A 83 -0.88 17.01 -3.96
CA PRO A 83 0.30 17.46 -3.25
C PRO A 83 0.09 18.83 -2.62
N ARG A 84 0.55 19.01 -1.38
CA ARG A 84 0.64 20.34 -0.79
C ARG A 84 1.54 21.20 -1.67
N LYS A 85 1.05 22.35 -2.12
CA LYS A 85 1.91 23.35 -2.78
C LYS A 85 3.02 23.71 -1.79
N ARG A 86 4.26 23.30 -2.06
CA ARG A 86 5.41 23.85 -1.36
C ARG A 86 5.44 25.34 -1.70
N ARG A 87 5.29 26.19 -0.67
CA ARG A 87 5.49 27.63 -0.82
C ARG A 87 6.96 27.82 -1.23
N PRO A 88 7.26 28.54 -2.34
CA PRO A 88 8.64 28.81 -2.73
C PRO A 88 9.36 29.63 -1.65
#